data_AF-A0A3S3T514-F1
#
_entry.id   AF-A0A3S3T514-F1
#
_cell.length_a   1.000
_cell.length_b   1.000
_cell.length_c   1.000
_cell.angle_alpha   90.00
_cell.angle_beta   90.00
_cell.angle_gamma   90.00
#
_symmetry.space_group_name_H-M   'P 1'
#
loop_
_entity.id
_entity.type
_entity.pdbx_description
1 polymer ?
#
loop_
_entity_poly.entity_id
_entity_poly.type
_entity_poly.pdbx_seq_one_letter_code
_entity_poly.pdbx_strand_id
1 'polypeptide(L)'
;MKAATVIGRAVGLLLLSAAAPSASFADEALQPYQLVRSLQLVQDRIAAGDHAALPMQAKLLEMTDARLRAADAGDFKEPKNFRALLVYGMSGGNPVTVEAAASRAETDPRSLAVAKGIISYLNGRPAEAIETLRPIDPMALPADLGAFLALVKGSLLATDQPAAALALLDDARLLSPGTLVEEA
;
A
#
# COMPACT_ATOMS: atom_id res chain seq x y z
N MET A 1 -31.03 -42.64 74.82
CA MET A 1 -31.37 -43.73 73.87
C MET A 1 -31.76 -43.10 72.53
N LYS A 2 -31.30 -43.70 71.42
CA LYS A 2 -31.53 -43.36 69.99
C LYS A 2 -30.68 -42.19 69.47
N ALA A 3 -29.56 -42.45 68.75
CA ALA A 3 -29.43 -42.71 67.30
C ALA A 3 -29.84 -41.47 66.45
N ALA A 4 -29.14 -40.99 65.42
CA ALA A 4 -28.23 -41.64 64.49
C ALA A 4 -27.29 -40.62 63.80
N THR A 5 -26.15 -41.14 63.33
CA THR A 5 -25.23 -40.54 62.36
C THR A 5 -25.90 -40.36 61.00
N VAL A 6 -25.75 -39.21 60.35
CA VAL A 6 -25.87 -39.08 58.89
C VAL A 6 -24.70 -38.24 58.37
N ILE A 7 -23.71 -38.95 57.82
CA ILE A 7 -22.66 -38.41 56.96
C ILE A 7 -23.31 -38.25 55.58
N GLY A 8 -23.62 -37.02 55.18
CA GLY A 8 -24.21 -36.67 53.89
C GLY A 8 -23.15 -36.10 52.95
N ARG A 9 -22.87 -36.83 51.87
CA ARG A 9 -21.96 -36.50 50.77
C ARG A 9 -22.61 -35.48 49.83
N ALA A 10 -21.88 -34.46 49.40
CA ALA A 10 -22.10 -33.68 48.16
C ALA A 10 -20.72 -33.14 47.75
N VAL A 11 -19.99 -33.66 46.74
CA VAL A 11 -20.25 -33.61 45.29
C VAL A 11 -20.91 -32.27 44.95
N GLY A 12 -20.27 -31.26 44.39
CA GLY A 12 -19.16 -31.21 43.45
C GLY A 12 -19.65 -30.35 42.28
N LEU A 13 -19.14 -29.12 42.16
CA LEU A 13 -19.23 -28.34 40.91
C LEU A 13 -18.09 -27.32 40.88
N LEU A 14 -16.92 -27.79 40.43
CA LEU A 14 -15.86 -26.92 39.93
C LEU A 14 -16.36 -26.32 38.61
N LEU A 15 -16.80 -25.07 38.65
CA LEU A 15 -16.99 -24.26 37.44
C LEU A 15 -15.59 -23.85 36.94
N LEU A 16 -14.97 -24.71 36.12
CA LEU A 16 -13.94 -24.28 35.19
C LEU A 16 -14.63 -23.46 34.10
N SER A 17 -14.73 -22.15 34.33
CA SER A 17 -14.95 -21.20 33.25
C SER A 17 -13.72 -21.27 32.36
N ALA A 18 -13.83 -22.03 31.26
CA ALA A 18 -12.86 -22.03 30.19
C ALA A 18 -12.67 -20.57 29.73
N ALA A 19 -11.54 -19.97 30.09
CA ALA A 19 -11.01 -18.84 29.35
C ALA A 19 -10.77 -19.38 27.95
N ALA A 20 -11.70 -19.10 27.03
CA ALA A 20 -11.48 -19.36 25.62
C ALA A 20 -10.17 -18.66 25.24
N PRO A 21 -9.21 -19.34 24.60
CA PRO A 21 -8.10 -18.62 24.02
C PRO A 21 -8.70 -17.67 22.99
N SER A 22 -8.56 -16.37 23.22
CA SER A 22 -8.81 -15.33 22.21
C SER A 22 -7.80 -15.50 21.09
N ALA A 23 -7.98 -16.51 20.26
CA ALA A 23 -7.24 -16.71 19.04
C ALA A 23 -7.90 -15.85 17.95
N SER A 24 -7.67 -14.53 17.99
CA SER A 24 -8.03 -13.62 16.89
C SER A 24 -6.78 -13.08 16.19
N PHE A 25 -5.71 -13.88 16.10
CA PHE A 25 -4.54 -13.60 15.26
C PHE A 25 -4.66 -14.23 13.85
N ALA A 26 -5.86 -14.66 13.45
CA ALA A 26 -6.06 -15.57 12.31
C ALA A 26 -6.95 -15.05 11.18
N ASP A 27 -7.36 -13.77 11.17
CA ASP A 27 -8.14 -13.22 10.04
C ASP A 27 -7.94 -11.71 9.84
N GLU A 28 -6.75 -11.18 10.15
CA GLU A 28 -6.45 -9.80 9.82
C GLU A 28 -6.05 -9.75 8.34
N ALA A 29 -7.03 -9.43 7.49
CA ALA A 29 -6.81 -9.26 6.06
C ALA A 29 -5.60 -8.34 5.81
N LEU A 30 -4.75 -8.72 4.84
CA LEU A 30 -3.54 -7.97 4.54
C LEU A 30 -3.83 -6.47 4.37
N GLN A 31 -2.98 -5.67 4.99
CA GLN A 31 -3.02 -4.22 4.89
C GLN A 31 -2.61 -3.78 3.47
N PRO A 32 -3.10 -2.63 2.98
CA PRO A 32 -2.77 -2.10 1.66
C PRO A 32 -1.27 -2.13 1.32
N TYR A 33 -0.42 -1.68 2.25
CA TYR A 33 1.02 -1.65 2.02
C TYR A 33 1.66 -3.03 1.82
N GLN A 34 1.11 -4.08 2.45
CA GLN A 34 1.64 -5.44 2.33
C GLN A 34 1.36 -6.02 0.95
N LEU A 35 0.16 -5.78 0.42
CA LEU A 35 -0.22 -6.21 -0.92
C LEU A 35 0.60 -5.49 -1.99
N VAL A 36 0.74 -4.17 -1.88
CA VAL A 36 1.55 -3.38 -2.82
C VAL A 36 3.01 -3.81 -2.79
N ARG A 37 3.58 -4.05 -1.60
CA ARG A 37 4.96 -4.56 -1.52
C ARG A 37 5.10 -5.94 -2.15
N SER A 38 4.11 -6.81 -1.98
CA SER A 38 4.12 -8.14 -2.60
C SER A 38 4.06 -8.05 -4.12
N LEU A 39 3.25 -7.12 -4.65
CA LEU A 39 3.17 -6.84 -6.09
C LEU A 39 4.53 -6.37 -6.64
N GLN A 40 5.20 -5.42 -5.96
CA GLN A 40 6.52 -4.93 -6.37
C GLN A 40 7.55 -6.06 -6.45
N LEU A 41 7.63 -6.93 -5.43
CA LEU A 41 8.56 -8.06 -5.44
C LEU A 41 8.33 -9.01 -6.63
N VAL A 42 7.08 -9.21 -7.03
CA VAL A 42 6.74 -10.01 -8.21
C VAL A 42 7.10 -9.27 -9.50
N GLN A 43 6.88 -7.96 -9.56
CA GLN A 43 7.29 -7.14 -10.71
C GLN A 43 8.81 -7.15 -10.90
N ASP A 44 9.58 -7.01 -9.83
CA ASP A 44 11.05 -7.07 -9.86
C ASP A 44 11.55 -8.44 -10.35
N ARG A 45 10.90 -9.55 -9.95
CA ARG A 45 11.21 -10.89 -10.48
C ARG A 45 10.94 -11.00 -11.98
N ILE A 46 9.81 -10.47 -12.45
CA ILE A 46 9.47 -10.48 -13.88
C ILE A 46 10.49 -9.68 -14.67
N ALA A 47 10.94 -8.53 -14.15
CA ALA A 47 12.00 -7.72 -14.74
C ALA A 47 13.32 -8.46 -14.86
N ALA A 48 13.66 -9.26 -13.83
CA ALA A 48 14.82 -10.14 -13.83
C ALA A 48 14.67 -11.39 -14.73
N GLY A 49 13.57 -11.51 -15.48
CA GLY A 49 13.33 -12.57 -16.47
C GLY A 49 12.47 -13.74 -15.98
N ASP A 50 11.93 -13.70 -14.76
CA ASP A 50 10.99 -14.72 -14.25
C ASP A 50 9.57 -14.49 -14.79
N HIS A 51 9.39 -14.74 -16.10
CA HIS A 51 8.10 -14.59 -16.76
C HIS A 51 7.03 -15.58 -16.23
N ALA A 52 7.42 -16.64 -15.53
CA ALA A 52 6.47 -17.55 -14.89
C ALA A 52 5.69 -16.90 -13.75
N ALA A 53 6.14 -15.74 -13.24
CA ALA A 53 5.46 -14.97 -12.21
C ALA A 53 4.33 -14.05 -12.73
N LEU A 54 4.11 -13.96 -14.04
CA LEU A 54 3.04 -13.13 -14.63
C LEU A 54 1.62 -13.45 -14.08
N PRO A 55 1.19 -14.72 -13.92
CA PRO A 55 -0.11 -15.02 -13.32
C PRO A 55 -0.21 -14.54 -11.87
N MET A 56 0.89 -14.58 -11.12
CA MET A 56 0.95 -14.09 -9.74
C MET A 56 0.82 -12.57 -9.68
N GLN A 57 1.44 -11.86 -10.61
CA GLN A 57 1.29 -10.40 -10.73
C GLN A 57 -0.16 -10.02 -10.98
N ALA A 58 -0.83 -10.68 -11.93
CA ALA A 58 -2.24 -10.43 -12.24
C ALA A 58 -3.12 -10.67 -11.00
N LYS A 59 -2.88 -11.75 -10.25
CA LYS A 59 -3.64 -12.04 -9.04
C LYS A 59 -3.39 -11.01 -7.93
N LEU A 60 -2.14 -10.58 -7.73
CA LEU A 60 -1.80 -9.56 -6.75
C LEU A 60 -2.40 -8.20 -7.11
N LEU A 61 -2.43 -7.83 -8.39
CA LEU A 61 -3.12 -6.62 -8.87
C LEU A 61 -4.62 -6.66 -8.53
N GLU A 62 -5.29 -7.78 -8.81
CA GLU A 62 -6.70 -7.99 -8.49
C GLU A 62 -6.96 -7.87 -6.98
N MET A 63 -6.17 -8.55 -6.15
CA MET A 63 -6.30 -8.52 -4.69
C MET A 63 -6.02 -7.13 -4.11
N THR A 64 -5.00 -6.44 -4.63
CA THR A 64 -4.64 -5.08 -4.21
C THR A 64 -5.75 -4.10 -4.57
N ASP A 65 -6.27 -4.17 -5.79
CA ASP A 65 -7.40 -3.36 -6.26
C ASP A 65 -8.63 -3.54 -5.36
N ALA A 66 -9.00 -4.80 -5.07
CA ALA A 66 -10.12 -5.11 -4.19
C ALA A 66 -9.93 -4.57 -2.78
N ARG A 67 -8.73 -4.75 -2.19
CA ARG A 67 -8.41 -4.25 -0.84
C ARG A 67 -8.43 -2.73 -0.78
N LEU A 68 -7.91 -2.04 -1.79
CA LEU A 68 -7.89 -0.58 -1.86
C LEU A 68 -9.29 0.00 -2.12
N ARG A 69 -10.15 -0.71 -2.88
CA ARG A 69 -11.55 -0.31 -3.05
C ARG A 69 -12.35 -0.46 -1.75
N ALA A 70 -12.09 -1.52 -0.99
CA ALA A 70 -12.77 -1.81 0.27
C ALA A 70 -12.24 -1.04 1.48
N ALA A 71 -11.04 -0.44 1.38
CA ALA A 71 -10.44 0.28 2.50
C ALA A 71 -11.35 1.43 3.00
N ASP A 72 -11.23 1.89 4.23
CA ASP A 72 -11.96 3.08 4.70
C ASP A 72 -11.02 4.24 5.04
N ALA A 73 -11.56 5.34 5.56
CA ALA A 73 -10.76 6.49 5.97
C ALA A 73 -9.75 6.12 7.09
N GLY A 74 -10.10 5.16 7.95
CA GLY A 74 -9.28 4.69 9.06
C GLY A 74 -8.06 3.92 8.60
N ASP A 75 -8.18 3.11 7.54
CA ASP A 75 -7.05 2.41 6.92
C ASP A 75 -5.94 3.37 6.49
N PHE A 76 -6.30 4.58 6.04
CA PHE A 76 -5.34 5.57 5.54
C PHE A 76 -4.73 6.47 6.61
N LYS A 77 -5.18 6.36 7.88
CA LYS A 77 -4.52 7.02 9.02
C LYS A 77 -3.11 6.51 9.24
N GLU A 78 -2.86 5.26 8.85
CA GLU A 78 -1.53 4.69 8.77
C GLU A 78 -0.84 5.20 7.49
N PRO A 79 0.16 6.10 7.59
CA PRO A 79 0.68 6.79 6.41
C PRO A 79 1.23 5.86 5.33
N LYS A 80 1.77 4.68 5.70
CA LYS A 80 2.27 3.72 4.69
C LYS A 80 1.16 3.12 3.83
N ASN A 81 -0.08 3.04 4.32
CA ASN A 81 -1.22 2.59 3.51
C ASN A 81 -1.59 3.62 2.44
N PHE A 82 -1.57 4.91 2.80
CA PHE A 82 -1.82 5.96 1.83
C PHE A 82 -0.68 6.06 0.80
N ARG A 83 0.58 5.94 1.22
CA ARG A 83 1.70 5.87 0.26
C ARG A 83 1.57 4.67 -0.67
N ALA A 84 1.18 3.50 -0.15
CA ALA A 84 0.97 2.30 -0.94
C ALA A 84 -0.13 2.50 -2.00
N LEU A 85 -1.22 3.20 -1.68
CA LEU A 85 -2.26 3.56 -2.65
C LEU A 85 -1.67 4.35 -3.84
N LEU A 86 -0.81 5.33 -3.56
CA LEU A 86 -0.18 6.16 -4.58
C LEU A 86 0.81 5.36 -5.43
N VAL A 87 1.64 4.54 -4.79
CA VAL A 87 2.60 3.65 -5.46
C VAL A 87 1.87 2.63 -6.33
N TYR A 88 0.76 2.05 -5.85
CA TYR A 88 -0.11 1.16 -6.63
C TYR A 88 -0.57 1.84 -7.92
N GLY A 89 -1.06 3.07 -7.83
CA GLY A 89 -1.46 3.85 -9.01
C GLY A 89 -0.32 4.01 -10.00
N MET A 90 0.84 4.50 -9.55
CA MET A 90 2.01 4.72 -10.41
C MET A 90 2.60 3.41 -10.98
N SER A 91 2.33 2.26 -10.34
CA SER A 91 2.79 0.93 -10.76
C SER A 91 1.84 0.24 -11.74
N GLY A 92 0.89 0.97 -12.34
CA GLY A 92 -0.10 0.45 -13.30
C GLY A 92 -1.41 -0.02 -12.65
N GLY A 93 -1.69 0.41 -11.43
CA GLY A 93 -2.96 0.16 -10.74
C GLY A 93 -4.15 0.89 -11.37
N ASN A 94 -5.36 0.49 -10.98
CA ASN A 94 -6.61 1.04 -11.50
C ASN A 94 -6.81 2.51 -11.06
N PRO A 95 -6.83 3.49 -11.99
CA PRO A 95 -6.98 4.91 -11.66
C PRO A 95 -8.27 5.23 -10.90
N VAL A 96 -9.37 4.54 -11.22
CA VAL A 96 -10.68 4.75 -10.57
C VAL A 96 -10.60 4.35 -9.10
N THR A 97 -9.90 3.26 -8.80
CA THR A 97 -9.68 2.82 -7.42
C THR A 97 -8.80 3.82 -6.66
N VAL A 98 -7.76 4.37 -7.31
CA VAL A 98 -6.87 5.37 -6.71
C VAL A 98 -7.63 6.64 -6.34
N GLU A 99 -8.42 7.17 -7.27
CA GLU A 99 -9.21 8.38 -7.07
C GLU A 99 -10.30 8.18 -5.99
N ALA A 100 -11.03 7.07 -6.05
CA ALA A 100 -12.07 6.76 -5.07
C ALA A 100 -11.51 6.52 -3.66
N ALA A 101 -10.29 5.98 -3.54
CA ALA A 101 -9.62 5.79 -2.25
C ALA A 101 -8.98 7.07 -1.71
N ALA A 102 -8.36 7.87 -2.56
CA ALA A 102 -7.79 9.14 -2.15
C ALA A 102 -8.88 10.12 -1.68
N SER A 103 -10.04 10.15 -2.33
CA SER A 103 -11.13 11.08 -1.98
C SER A 103 -11.75 10.85 -0.60
N ARG A 104 -11.65 9.63 -0.07
CA ARG A 104 -12.16 9.26 1.27
C ARG A 104 -11.08 9.17 2.35
N ALA A 105 -9.81 9.31 1.98
CA ALA A 105 -8.70 9.16 2.91
C ALA A 105 -8.57 10.35 3.86
N GLU A 106 -8.36 10.06 5.15
CA GLU A 106 -7.94 11.05 6.14
C GLU A 106 -6.40 11.06 6.19
N THR A 107 -5.77 12.01 5.50
CA THR A 107 -4.30 12.15 5.45
C THR A 107 -3.88 13.62 5.43
N ASP A 108 -2.57 13.88 5.52
CA ASP A 108 -2.03 15.23 5.60
C ASP A 108 -2.13 16.00 4.26
N PRO A 109 -2.13 17.34 4.27
CA PRO A 109 -2.25 18.15 3.06
C PRO A 109 -1.17 17.92 2.01
N ARG A 110 0.06 17.56 2.42
CA ARG A 110 1.15 17.27 1.49
C ARG A 110 0.88 15.97 0.74
N SER A 111 0.44 14.93 1.46
CA SER A 111 0.00 13.66 0.87
C SER A 111 -1.17 13.85 -0.12
N LEU A 112 -2.15 14.71 0.20
CA LEU A 112 -3.24 15.04 -0.72
C LEU A 112 -2.76 15.78 -1.98
N ALA A 113 -1.77 16.67 -1.86
CA ALA A 113 -1.19 17.36 -3.02
C ALA A 113 -0.46 16.37 -3.96
N VAL A 114 0.29 15.41 -3.40
CA VAL A 114 0.90 14.32 -4.18
C VAL A 114 -0.19 13.50 -4.88
N ALA A 115 -1.24 13.11 -4.14
CA ALA A 115 -2.34 12.33 -4.69
C ALA A 115 -3.04 13.02 -5.86
N LYS A 116 -3.31 14.32 -5.75
CA LYS A 116 -3.90 15.12 -6.83
C LYS A 116 -3.05 15.07 -8.10
N GLY A 117 -1.75 15.29 -7.98
CA GLY A 117 -0.84 15.26 -9.12
C GLY A 117 -0.76 13.87 -9.78
N ILE A 118 -0.70 12.81 -8.97
CA ILE A 118 -0.71 11.42 -9.44
C ILE A 118 -2.03 11.09 -10.14
N ILE A 119 -3.18 11.49 -9.58
CA ILE A 119 -4.49 11.25 -10.21
C ILE A 119 -4.59 11.96 -11.56
N SER A 120 -4.03 13.18 -11.69
CA SER A 120 -3.96 13.86 -12.98
C SER A 120 -3.04 13.13 -13.97
N TYR A 121 -1.91 12.57 -13.50
CA TYR A 121 -1.05 11.72 -14.32
C TYR A 121 -1.79 10.46 -14.82
N LEU A 122 -2.44 9.72 -13.91
CA LEU A 122 -3.16 8.48 -14.23
C LEU A 122 -4.34 8.71 -15.18
N ASN A 123 -4.94 9.89 -15.13
CA ASN A 123 -6.05 10.28 -16.02
C ASN A 123 -5.58 10.91 -17.34
N GLY A 124 -4.29 10.80 -17.69
CA GLY A 124 -3.78 11.30 -18.96
C GLY A 124 -3.76 12.83 -19.07
N ARG A 125 -3.60 13.55 -17.96
CA ARG A 125 -3.49 15.02 -17.90
C ARG A 125 -2.07 15.44 -17.50
N PRO A 126 -1.04 15.22 -18.37
CA PRO A 126 0.36 15.40 -18.01
C PRO A 126 0.71 16.84 -17.62
N ALA A 127 0.14 17.84 -18.31
CA ALA A 127 0.38 19.25 -17.99
C ALA A 127 -0.12 19.62 -16.58
N GLU A 128 -1.32 19.17 -16.21
CA GLU A 128 -1.87 19.40 -14.87
C GLU A 128 -1.09 18.63 -13.79
N ALA A 129 -0.69 17.40 -14.12
CA ALA A 129 0.12 16.56 -13.23
C ALA A 129 1.45 17.25 -12.91
N ILE A 130 2.19 17.70 -13.92
CA ILE A 130 3.49 18.34 -13.68
C ILE A 130 3.35 19.69 -12.97
N GLU A 131 2.34 20.51 -13.30
CA GLU A 131 2.06 21.76 -12.56
C GLU A 131 1.86 21.48 -11.07
N THR A 132 1.10 20.43 -10.74
CA THR A 132 0.79 20.05 -9.35
C THR A 132 2.01 19.44 -8.63
N LEU A 133 2.79 18.59 -9.32
CA LEU A 133 3.90 17.85 -8.72
C LEU A 133 5.23 18.61 -8.71
N ARG A 134 5.36 19.69 -9.50
CA ARG A 134 6.58 20.50 -9.61
C ARG A 134 7.17 20.92 -8.25
N PRO A 135 6.41 21.51 -7.31
CA PRO A 135 6.97 21.99 -6.04
C PRO A 135 7.33 20.86 -5.07
N ILE A 136 6.96 19.61 -5.37
CA ILE A 136 7.18 18.47 -4.47
C ILE A 136 8.53 17.85 -4.81
N ASP A 137 9.48 18.00 -3.89
CA ASP A 137 10.77 17.33 -3.93
C ASP A 137 10.60 15.83 -3.60
N PRO A 138 10.93 14.90 -4.52
CA PRO A 138 10.88 13.46 -4.26
C PRO A 138 11.83 13.02 -3.15
N MET A 139 12.99 13.66 -3.00
CA MET A 139 14.00 13.33 -1.98
C MET A 139 13.56 13.69 -0.56
N ALA A 140 12.57 14.57 -0.44
CA ALA A 140 11.96 14.96 0.83
C ALA A 140 10.77 14.07 1.22
N LEU A 141 10.48 13.00 0.47
CA LEU A 141 9.46 11.99 0.78
C LEU A 141 10.11 10.69 1.26
N PRO A 142 9.36 9.81 1.95
CA PRO A 142 9.81 8.44 2.18
C PRO A 142 10.21 7.76 0.86
N ALA A 143 11.33 7.03 0.87
CA ALA A 143 11.96 6.50 -0.34
C ALA A 143 11.00 5.65 -1.21
N ASP A 144 10.12 4.90 -0.56
CA ASP A 144 9.09 4.07 -1.21
C ASP A 144 8.15 4.87 -2.13
N LEU A 145 7.81 6.11 -1.76
CA LEU A 145 6.99 7.01 -2.56
C LEU A 145 7.85 7.94 -3.43
N GLY A 146 8.97 8.42 -2.88
CA GLY A 146 9.88 9.34 -3.55
C GLY A 146 10.41 8.79 -4.86
N ALA A 147 10.82 7.51 -4.88
CA ALA A 147 11.36 6.87 -6.09
C ALA A 147 10.34 6.89 -7.25
N PHE A 148 9.10 6.49 -6.98
CA PHE A 148 8.04 6.50 -8.00
C PHE A 148 7.62 7.92 -8.40
N LEU A 149 7.60 8.86 -7.47
CA LEU A 149 7.32 10.26 -7.80
C LEU A 149 8.42 10.84 -8.71
N ALA A 150 9.68 10.56 -8.41
CA ALA A 150 10.82 10.98 -9.22
C ALA A 150 10.72 10.38 -10.63
N LEU A 151 10.43 9.08 -10.74
CA LEU A 151 10.17 8.40 -12.00
C LEU A 151 9.04 9.08 -12.81
N VAL A 152 7.87 9.31 -12.21
CA VAL A 152 6.73 9.95 -12.88
C VAL A 152 7.08 11.36 -13.36
N LYS A 153 7.71 12.18 -12.51
CA LYS A 153 8.13 13.53 -12.89
C LYS A 153 9.17 13.50 -14.01
N GLY A 154 10.12 12.57 -13.94
CA GLY A 154 11.14 12.34 -14.98
C GLY A 154 10.48 12.00 -16.33
N SER A 155 9.56 11.03 -16.34
CA SER A 155 8.82 10.66 -17.55
C SER A 155 7.99 11.81 -18.13
N LEU A 156 7.34 12.61 -17.27
CA LEU A 156 6.55 13.77 -17.70
C LEU A 156 7.41 14.88 -18.33
N LEU A 157 8.65 15.02 -17.89
CA LEU A 157 9.56 16.08 -18.34
C LEU A 157 10.50 15.64 -19.47
N ALA A 158 10.55 14.35 -19.81
CA ALA A 158 11.54 13.77 -20.72
C ALA A 158 11.61 14.47 -22.09
N THR A 159 10.45 14.86 -22.64
CA THR A 159 10.37 15.52 -23.94
C THR A 159 10.77 17.01 -23.88
N ASP A 160 10.24 17.74 -22.89
CA ASP A 160 10.32 19.21 -22.88
C ASP A 160 11.54 19.73 -22.09
N GLN A 161 11.99 18.99 -21.08
CA GLN A 161 13.06 19.37 -20.16
C GLN A 161 13.98 18.18 -19.85
N PRO A 162 14.70 17.65 -20.87
CA PRO A 162 15.44 16.39 -20.75
C PRO A 162 16.52 16.39 -19.66
N ALA A 163 17.18 17.53 -19.42
CA ALA A 163 18.18 17.63 -18.35
C ALA A 163 17.56 17.51 -16.95
N ALA A 164 16.39 18.14 -16.73
CA ALA A 164 15.66 18.02 -15.48
C ALA A 164 15.06 16.62 -15.30
N ALA A 165 14.59 16.02 -16.39
CA ALA A 165 14.11 14.64 -16.39
C ALA A 165 15.22 13.67 -15.98
N LEU A 166 16.43 13.79 -16.56
CA LEU A 166 17.56 12.94 -16.21
C LEU A 166 17.91 13.00 -14.72
N ALA A 167 17.96 14.20 -14.13
CA ALA A 167 18.22 14.35 -12.70
C ALA A 167 17.16 13.65 -11.83
N LEU A 168 15.88 13.75 -12.21
CA LEU A 168 14.80 13.07 -11.51
C LEU A 168 14.84 11.54 -11.69
N LEU A 169 15.24 11.06 -12.86
CA LEU A 169 15.44 9.63 -13.07
C LEU A 169 16.63 9.14 -12.23
N ASP A 170 17.72 9.90 -12.13
CA ASP A 170 18.84 9.57 -11.24
C ASP A 170 18.40 9.50 -9.76
N ASP A 171 17.55 10.43 -9.30
CA ASP A 171 16.95 10.36 -7.96
C ASP A 171 16.10 9.09 -7.79
N ALA A 172 15.33 8.69 -8.81
CA ALA A 172 14.53 7.47 -8.78
C ALA A 172 15.42 6.22 -8.59
N ARG A 173 16.56 6.15 -9.32
CA ARG A 173 17.54 5.06 -9.19
C ARG A 173 18.19 5.04 -7.81
N LEU A 174 18.54 6.22 -7.28
CA LEU A 174 19.13 6.35 -5.95
C LEU A 174 18.18 5.91 -4.84
N LEU A 175 16.89 6.21 -4.97
CA LEU A 175 15.88 5.92 -3.94
C LEU A 175 15.39 4.47 -3.94
N SER A 176 15.51 3.75 -5.06
CA SER A 176 14.99 2.38 -5.19
C SER A 176 15.95 1.43 -5.92
N PRO A 177 17.18 1.23 -5.39
CA PRO A 177 18.14 0.31 -5.97
C PRO A 177 17.65 -1.15 -5.88
N GLY A 178 18.03 -1.96 -6.87
CA GLY A 178 17.67 -3.36 -7.05
C GLY A 178 16.20 -3.57 -7.45
N THR A 179 15.54 -2.54 -8.00
CA THR A 179 14.12 -2.61 -8.39
C THR A 179 13.92 -2.16 -9.83
N LEU A 180 12.75 -2.44 -10.39
CA LEU A 180 12.36 -1.94 -11.71
C LEU A 180 12.46 -0.42 -11.88
N VAL A 181 12.34 0.35 -10.79
CA VAL A 181 12.45 1.81 -10.83
C VAL A 181 13.90 2.24 -11.13
N GLU A 182 14.90 1.43 -10.79
CA GLU A 182 16.30 1.70 -11.11
C GLU A 182 16.60 1.61 -12.62
N GLU A 183 15.85 0.78 -13.34
CA GLU A 183 16.09 0.50 -14.77
C GLU A 183 15.43 1.53 -15.71
N ALA A 184 14.70 2.49 -15.16
CA ALA A 184 14.01 3.54 -15.92
C ALA A 184 14.96 4.55 -16.57
#